data_AF-A0A7S0H5H1-F1
#
_entry.id   AF-A0A7S0H5H1-F1
#
_cell.length_a   1.000
_cell.length_b   1.000
_cell.length_c   1.000
_cell.angle_alpha   90.00
_cell.angle_beta   90.00
_cell.angle_gamma   90.00
#
_symmetry.space_group_name_H-M   'P 1'
#
loop_
_entity.id
_entity.type
_entity.pdbx_description
1 polymer ?
#
loop_
_entity_poly.entity_id
_entity_poly.type
_entity_poly.pdbx_seq_one_letter_code
_entity_poly.pdbx_strand_id
1 'polypeptide(L)'
;MTSVSVNAAPALGSCSGFPEVGVGLQTIFALSCTGWSDLDTPLIYYFSSITSGSTLTLSNPSQKSSVTTLIAGQSTPTTIIATIRDSLLASTTSNFTLNISVPLTLSVSDTTSVIETRISEGDSGLAAILISGTASFIFSNNSKLNASEQASAVSSLVATTGSLVNNSVQSTSAQVNAPLAVLQVVTSGPSTSLNSAAQTSVLNLLDTITTNPLNTFSTTSTTSTLSVLGGVLQGSNIQGSTTTSGSAPSGATGDRITGVLQNIAQGVLASSVPGAAPKTMSSRGMTLTVQSRLSSNILGSVTKSTSGANVKISPSLPLVSDNAVGVMLSTVNGLYPTRSTDTTTVTVDVFQDKKNLAASNLAKPFKIAIPAQILSEEYEYVCRFWNSSINNYSTNGLSVGSSPNVGELACESTHLTSFSGEASFRVQVNTFGKDDINEKAFSYENPVMVLVSSMLIIYTVCAIVFSRCYHPSLKLEE
;
A
#
# COMPACT_ATOMS: atom_id res chain seq x y z
N MET A 1 -33.16 -16.89 34.69
CA MET A 1 -31.93 -17.34 34.01
C MET A 1 -32.16 -17.16 32.53
N THR A 2 -31.32 -16.38 31.87
CA THR A 2 -31.36 -16.16 30.42
C THR A 2 -30.36 -17.12 29.80
N SER A 3 -30.82 -18.14 29.07
CA SER A 3 -29.94 -19.01 28.29
C SER A 3 -29.82 -18.44 26.87
N VAL A 4 -28.59 -18.25 26.39
CA VAL A 4 -28.29 -17.87 25.01
C VAL A 4 -27.90 -19.13 24.26
N SER A 5 -28.64 -19.48 23.20
CA SER A 5 -28.25 -20.55 22.27
C SER A 5 -27.48 -19.95 21.10
N VAL A 6 -26.36 -20.57 20.75
CA VAL A 6 -25.57 -20.19 19.57
C VAL A 6 -25.93 -21.16 18.45
N ASN A 7 -26.12 -20.63 17.24
CA ASN A 7 -26.39 -21.46 16.06
C ASN A 7 -25.24 -22.46 15.80
N ALA A 8 -25.57 -23.69 15.42
CA ALA A 8 -24.61 -24.72 15.05
C ALA A 8 -24.47 -24.76 13.53
N ALA A 9 -23.30 -25.17 13.02
CA ALA A 9 -23.11 -25.31 11.58
C ALA A 9 -23.59 -26.69 11.08
N PRO A 10 -23.90 -26.82 9.77
CA PRO A 10 -24.30 -28.10 9.18
C PRO A 10 -23.26 -29.19 9.44
N ALA A 11 -23.70 -30.43 9.67
CA ALA A 11 -22.84 -31.55 10.04
C ALA A 11 -23.19 -32.87 9.34
N LEU A 12 -22.37 -33.91 9.60
CA LEU A 12 -22.55 -35.33 9.22
C LEU A 12 -22.42 -35.68 7.73
N GLY A 13 -22.34 -34.69 6.84
CA GLY A 13 -22.23 -34.94 5.41
C GLY A 13 -20.81 -35.12 4.89
N SER A 14 -20.74 -35.49 3.61
CA SER A 14 -19.50 -35.59 2.84
C SER A 14 -19.69 -35.01 1.44
N CYS A 15 -18.59 -34.65 0.80
CA CYS A 15 -18.59 -34.16 -0.59
C CYS A 15 -17.55 -34.91 -1.42
N SER A 16 -17.83 -35.06 -2.72
CA SER A 16 -16.97 -35.75 -3.67
C SER A 16 -17.13 -35.15 -5.07
N GLY A 17 -16.24 -35.54 -5.99
CA GLY A 17 -16.30 -35.15 -7.39
C GLY A 17 -16.08 -36.33 -8.32
N PHE A 18 -16.73 -36.31 -9.48
CA PHE A 18 -16.61 -37.34 -10.51
C PHE A 18 -16.45 -36.71 -11.91
N PRO A 19 -15.56 -37.21 -12.78
CA PRO A 19 -14.57 -38.26 -12.48
C PRO A 19 -13.48 -37.75 -11.53
N GLU A 20 -12.80 -38.65 -10.82
CA GLU A 20 -11.67 -38.29 -9.93
C GLU A 20 -10.43 -37.85 -10.70
N VAL A 21 -10.34 -38.26 -11.98
CA VAL A 21 -9.24 -37.95 -12.89
C VAL A 21 -9.83 -37.33 -14.16
N GLY A 22 -9.18 -36.29 -14.67
CA GLY A 22 -9.60 -35.67 -15.93
C GLY A 22 -8.55 -34.74 -16.51
N VAL A 23 -8.92 -34.10 -17.62
CA VAL A 23 -8.11 -33.10 -18.32
C VAL A 23 -8.73 -31.73 -18.13
N GLY A 24 -7.90 -30.76 -17.74
CA GLY A 24 -8.30 -29.39 -17.45
C GLY A 24 -9.01 -28.72 -18.62
N LEU A 25 -10.10 -28.01 -18.32
CA LEU A 25 -10.98 -27.31 -19.28
C LEU A 25 -11.61 -28.20 -20.37
N GLN A 26 -11.41 -29.52 -20.33
CA GLN A 26 -11.98 -30.47 -21.29
C GLN A 26 -12.95 -31.44 -20.60
N THR A 27 -12.59 -31.95 -19.42
CA THR A 27 -13.43 -32.87 -18.64
C THR A 27 -14.46 -32.07 -17.84
N ILE A 28 -15.73 -32.44 -17.99
CA ILE A 28 -16.83 -31.92 -17.16
C ILE A 28 -16.84 -32.71 -15.86
N PHE A 29 -16.67 -32.02 -14.74
CA PHE A 29 -16.69 -32.61 -13.40
C PHE A 29 -18.04 -32.36 -12.74
N ALA A 30 -18.64 -33.42 -12.19
CA ALA A 30 -19.81 -33.36 -11.33
C ALA A 30 -19.34 -33.35 -9.86
N LEU A 31 -19.51 -32.23 -9.19
CA LEU A 31 -19.23 -32.06 -7.76
C LEU A 31 -20.54 -32.26 -7.01
N SER A 32 -20.52 -33.00 -5.90
CA SER A 32 -21.73 -33.26 -5.12
C SER A 32 -21.45 -33.40 -3.63
N CYS A 33 -22.43 -33.01 -2.82
CA CYS A 33 -22.45 -33.16 -1.38
C CYS A 33 -23.69 -33.96 -0.96
N THR A 34 -23.53 -34.88 -0.01
CA THR A 34 -24.61 -35.74 0.50
C THR A 34 -24.52 -35.90 2.01
N GLY A 35 -25.62 -36.24 2.67
CA GLY A 35 -25.65 -36.53 4.11
C GLY A 35 -25.54 -35.32 5.05
N TRP A 36 -25.50 -34.09 4.51
CA TRP A 36 -25.50 -32.88 5.33
C TRP A 36 -26.89 -32.63 5.92
N SER A 37 -26.95 -32.34 7.21
CA SER A 37 -28.19 -32.06 7.95
C SER A 37 -27.97 -30.88 8.90
N ASP A 38 -29.02 -30.07 9.04
CA ASP A 38 -29.10 -28.92 9.95
C ASP A 38 -30.57 -28.63 10.28
N LEU A 39 -30.85 -28.01 11.42
CA LEU A 39 -32.20 -27.57 11.79
C LEU A 39 -32.60 -26.30 11.00
N ASP A 40 -31.63 -25.46 10.67
CA ASP A 40 -31.80 -24.14 10.08
C ASP A 40 -31.81 -24.17 8.54
N THR A 41 -32.74 -24.92 7.96
CA THR A 41 -32.91 -25.07 6.50
C THR A 41 -33.49 -23.81 5.80
N PRO A 42 -33.28 -23.61 4.48
CA PRO A 42 -32.60 -24.49 3.52
C PRO A 42 -31.08 -24.39 3.60
N LEU A 43 -30.40 -25.51 3.32
CA LEU A 43 -28.95 -25.53 3.13
C LEU A 43 -28.58 -24.91 1.78
N ILE A 44 -27.49 -24.16 1.77
CA ILE A 44 -26.92 -23.53 0.59
C ILE A 44 -25.50 -24.07 0.39
N TYR A 45 -25.24 -24.53 -0.83
CA TYR A 45 -23.99 -25.13 -1.27
C TYR A 45 -23.29 -24.22 -2.26
N TYR A 46 -21.98 -24.15 -2.18
CA TYR A 46 -21.14 -23.66 -3.27
C TYR A 46 -19.76 -24.31 -3.20
N PHE A 47 -19.16 -24.42 -4.38
CA PHE A 47 -17.88 -25.09 -4.60
C PHE A 47 -16.83 -24.08 -5.04
N SER A 48 -15.60 -24.29 -4.60
CA SER A 48 -14.42 -23.53 -5.01
C SER A 48 -13.22 -24.46 -5.16
N SER A 49 -12.22 -24.07 -5.94
CA SER A 49 -10.93 -24.77 -6.04
C SER A 49 -9.80 -23.90 -5.55
N ILE A 50 -8.75 -24.53 -5.01
CA ILE A 50 -7.49 -23.85 -4.72
C ILE A 50 -6.55 -24.03 -5.91
N THR A 51 -6.15 -22.92 -6.52
CA THR A 51 -5.19 -22.88 -7.64
C THR A 51 -4.06 -21.92 -7.29
N SER A 52 -2.83 -22.41 -7.19
CA SER A 52 -1.64 -21.59 -6.93
C SER A 52 -1.74 -20.68 -5.69
N GLY A 53 -2.46 -21.13 -4.66
CA GLY A 53 -2.70 -20.39 -3.41
C GLY A 53 -3.85 -19.38 -3.46
N SER A 54 -4.59 -19.32 -4.57
CA SER A 54 -5.81 -18.50 -4.71
C SER A 54 -7.05 -19.39 -4.75
N THR A 55 -8.14 -18.93 -4.17
CA THR A 55 -9.43 -19.64 -4.21
C THR A 55 -10.24 -19.16 -5.41
N LEU A 56 -10.62 -20.07 -6.30
CA LEU A 56 -11.43 -19.82 -7.48
C LEU A 56 -12.84 -20.36 -7.24
N THR A 57 -13.85 -19.53 -7.39
CA THR A 57 -15.25 -19.96 -7.22
C THR A 57 -15.67 -20.79 -8.43
N LEU A 58 -16.15 -22.01 -8.18
CA LEU A 58 -16.60 -22.96 -9.22
C LEU A 58 -18.11 -22.92 -9.45
N SER A 59 -18.88 -22.40 -8.49
CA SER A 59 -20.34 -22.33 -8.58
C SER A 59 -20.88 -21.22 -7.68
N ASN A 60 -22.01 -20.64 -8.08
CA ASN A 60 -22.75 -19.71 -7.24
C ASN A 60 -23.46 -20.45 -6.10
N PRO A 61 -23.71 -19.77 -4.96
CA PRO A 61 -24.51 -20.33 -3.87
C PRO A 61 -25.89 -20.81 -4.36
N SER A 62 -26.20 -22.08 -4.10
CA SER A 62 -27.41 -22.74 -4.58
C SER A 62 -27.94 -23.75 -3.55
N GLN A 63 -29.25 -24.00 -3.55
CA GLN A 63 -29.83 -25.09 -2.74
C GLN A 63 -29.55 -26.48 -3.33
N LYS A 64 -29.08 -26.54 -4.59
CA LYS A 64 -28.66 -27.82 -5.20
C LYS A 64 -27.33 -28.24 -4.59
N SER A 65 -27.30 -29.44 -4.02
CA SER A 65 -26.08 -30.02 -3.44
C SER A 65 -25.09 -30.55 -4.49
N SER A 66 -25.36 -30.34 -5.78
CA SER A 66 -24.49 -30.74 -6.88
C SER A 66 -24.38 -29.67 -7.97
N VAL A 67 -23.21 -29.65 -8.62
CA VAL A 67 -22.93 -28.78 -9.77
C VAL A 67 -22.03 -29.51 -10.77
N THR A 68 -22.26 -29.26 -12.06
CA THR A 68 -21.34 -29.68 -13.13
C THR A 68 -20.53 -28.47 -13.59
N THR A 69 -19.20 -28.59 -13.62
CA THR A 69 -18.32 -27.49 -14.01
C THR A 69 -17.10 -27.99 -14.77
N LEU A 70 -16.46 -27.08 -15.51
CA LEU A 70 -15.08 -27.25 -15.96
C LEU A 70 -14.14 -26.76 -14.85
N ILE A 71 -12.95 -27.35 -14.79
CA ILE A 71 -11.92 -26.96 -13.82
C ILE A 71 -10.59 -26.85 -14.57
N ALA A 72 -9.79 -25.84 -14.20
CA ALA A 72 -8.44 -25.67 -14.74
C ALA A 72 -7.53 -26.84 -14.33
N GLY A 73 -6.72 -27.33 -15.28
CA GLY A 73 -5.73 -28.38 -15.02
C GLY A 73 -4.49 -27.82 -14.32
N GLN A 74 -3.86 -28.65 -13.48
CA GLN A 74 -2.66 -28.30 -12.74
C GLN A 74 -1.67 -29.48 -12.74
N SER A 75 -0.40 -29.23 -12.43
CA SER A 75 0.59 -30.29 -12.25
C SER A 75 0.42 -31.06 -10.94
N THR A 76 -0.31 -30.47 -9.98
CA THR A 76 -0.61 -31.05 -8.67
C THR A 76 -2.10 -31.37 -8.53
N PRO A 77 -2.48 -32.33 -7.67
CA PRO A 77 -3.88 -32.57 -7.34
C PRO A 77 -4.58 -31.27 -6.93
N THR A 78 -5.74 -31.01 -7.54
CA THR A 78 -6.52 -29.80 -7.28
C THR A 78 -7.40 -30.04 -6.06
N THR A 79 -7.25 -29.22 -5.03
CA THR A 79 -8.13 -29.27 -3.85
C THR A 79 -9.42 -28.51 -4.14
N ILE A 80 -10.55 -29.19 -3.96
CA ILE A 80 -11.89 -28.64 -4.04
C ILE A 80 -12.40 -28.42 -2.62
N ILE A 81 -12.92 -27.22 -2.37
CA ILE A 81 -13.58 -26.84 -1.12
C ILE A 81 -15.07 -26.69 -1.43
N ALA A 82 -15.89 -27.56 -0.83
CA ALA A 82 -17.33 -27.36 -0.75
C ALA A 82 -17.66 -26.63 0.54
N THR A 83 -18.36 -25.51 0.46
CA THR A 83 -18.89 -24.81 1.63
C THR A 83 -20.39 -25.01 1.70
N ILE A 84 -20.85 -25.47 2.85
CA ILE A 84 -22.25 -25.73 3.17
C ILE A 84 -22.64 -24.76 4.26
N ARG A 85 -23.67 -23.95 4.04
CA ARG A 85 -24.19 -23.00 5.02
C ARG A 85 -25.69 -23.18 5.23
N ASP A 86 -26.14 -22.90 6.42
CA ASP A 86 -27.55 -22.85 6.77
C ASP A 86 -28.18 -21.47 6.45
N SER A 87 -29.45 -21.30 6.81
CA SER A 87 -30.20 -20.04 6.64
C SER A 87 -29.78 -18.91 7.59
N LEU A 88 -29.09 -19.25 8.68
CA LEU A 88 -28.54 -18.33 9.68
C LEU A 88 -27.04 -18.04 9.48
N LEU A 89 -26.49 -18.47 8.35
CA LEU A 89 -25.11 -18.28 7.89
C LEU A 89 -24.03 -19.04 8.70
N ALA A 90 -24.38 -19.98 9.58
CA ALA A 90 -23.33 -20.88 10.07
C ALA A 90 -22.93 -21.86 8.96
N SER A 91 -21.62 -22.14 8.88
CA SER A 91 -21.04 -22.83 7.73
C SER A 91 -20.00 -23.86 8.11
N THR A 92 -19.98 -24.96 7.37
CA THR A 92 -18.96 -26.00 7.43
C THR A 92 -18.33 -26.18 6.05
N THR A 93 -17.03 -26.53 6.01
CA THR A 93 -16.30 -26.82 4.78
C THR A 93 -15.93 -28.30 4.69
N SER A 94 -16.05 -28.87 3.49
CA SER A 94 -15.60 -30.22 3.16
C SER A 94 -14.62 -30.17 1.99
N ASN A 95 -13.44 -30.76 2.18
CA ASN A 95 -12.36 -30.71 1.21
C ASN A 95 -12.13 -32.09 0.59
N PHE A 96 -11.95 -32.14 -0.73
CA PHE A 96 -11.55 -33.34 -1.46
C PHE A 96 -10.64 -32.96 -2.62
N THR A 97 -9.93 -33.93 -3.20
CA THR A 97 -8.94 -33.69 -4.25
C THR A 97 -9.32 -34.36 -5.55
N LEU A 98 -9.10 -33.67 -6.67
CA LEU A 98 -9.25 -34.21 -8.03
C LEU A 98 -7.90 -34.16 -8.76
N ASN A 99 -7.60 -35.19 -9.54
CA ASN A 99 -6.38 -35.29 -10.33
C ASN A 99 -6.64 -34.76 -11.75
N ILE A 100 -6.42 -33.46 -11.95
CA ILE A 100 -6.78 -32.75 -13.19
C ILE A 100 -5.50 -32.37 -13.94
N SER A 101 -5.18 -33.11 -14.99
CA SER A 101 -3.98 -32.87 -15.79
C SER A 101 -4.13 -31.62 -16.67
N VAL A 102 -3.01 -30.95 -16.95
CA VAL A 102 -2.98 -29.83 -17.90
C VAL A 102 -3.24 -30.39 -19.32
N PRO A 103 -4.13 -29.78 -20.13
CA PRO A 103 -4.36 -30.25 -21.51
C PRO A 103 -3.07 -30.23 -22.33
N LEU A 104 -2.95 -31.11 -23.33
CA LEU A 104 -1.76 -31.14 -24.20
C LEU A 104 -1.74 -29.99 -25.20
N THR A 105 -2.91 -29.58 -25.66
CA THR A 105 -3.15 -28.48 -26.60
C THR A 105 -4.37 -27.70 -26.14
N LEU A 106 -4.27 -26.38 -26.18
CA LEU A 106 -5.39 -25.47 -25.94
C LEU A 106 -5.27 -24.33 -26.95
N SER A 107 -6.30 -24.16 -27.78
CA SER A 107 -6.41 -23.03 -28.69
C SER A 107 -6.90 -21.82 -27.91
N VAL A 108 -6.06 -20.78 -27.80
CA VAL A 108 -6.40 -19.55 -27.06
C VAL A 108 -7.57 -18.84 -27.74
N SER A 109 -7.64 -18.84 -29.08
CA SER A 109 -8.75 -18.24 -29.83
C SER A 109 -10.07 -18.93 -29.54
N ASP A 110 -10.08 -20.27 -29.57
CA ASP A 110 -11.30 -21.04 -29.36
C ASP A 110 -11.77 -20.85 -27.92
N THR A 111 -10.84 -20.84 -26.97
CA THR A 111 -11.16 -20.63 -25.55
C THR A 111 -11.72 -19.22 -25.32
N THR A 112 -11.19 -18.20 -25.99
CA THR A 112 -11.68 -16.82 -25.91
C THR A 112 -13.13 -16.72 -26.36
N SER A 113 -13.49 -17.37 -27.47
CA SER A 113 -14.88 -17.39 -27.95
C SER A 113 -15.87 -18.05 -26.97
N VAL A 114 -15.43 -19.13 -26.30
CA VAL A 114 -16.23 -19.80 -25.27
C VAL A 114 -16.37 -18.90 -24.04
N ILE A 115 -15.30 -18.19 -23.64
CA ILE A 115 -15.35 -17.23 -22.54
C ILE A 115 -16.35 -16.12 -22.85
N GLU A 116 -16.28 -15.50 -24.04
CA GLU A 116 -17.19 -14.43 -24.44
C GLU A 116 -18.65 -14.89 -24.46
N THR A 117 -18.90 -16.13 -24.88
CA THR A 117 -20.23 -16.74 -24.83
C THR A 117 -20.72 -16.88 -23.38
N ARG A 118 -19.87 -17.32 -22.44
CA ARG A 118 -20.27 -17.41 -21.02
C ARG A 118 -20.50 -16.04 -20.38
N ILE A 119 -19.70 -15.05 -20.77
CA ILE A 119 -19.90 -13.67 -20.35
C ILE A 119 -21.26 -13.16 -20.83
N SER A 120 -21.65 -13.41 -22.09
CA SER A 120 -22.93 -12.98 -22.64
C SER A 120 -24.13 -13.72 -22.06
N GLU A 121 -23.95 -14.97 -21.64
CA GLU A 121 -24.94 -15.75 -20.87
C GLU A 121 -25.07 -15.29 -19.40
N GLY A 122 -24.21 -14.38 -18.93
CA GLY A 122 -24.20 -13.91 -17.54
C GLY A 122 -23.53 -14.87 -16.56
N ASP A 123 -22.87 -15.93 -17.04
CA ASP A 123 -22.11 -16.87 -16.20
C ASP A 123 -20.67 -16.37 -15.97
N SER A 124 -20.58 -15.27 -15.20
CA SER A 124 -19.30 -14.64 -14.86
C SER A 124 -18.35 -15.56 -14.09
N GLY A 125 -18.89 -16.52 -13.35
CA GLY A 125 -18.11 -17.51 -12.59
C GLY A 125 -17.40 -18.46 -13.52
N LEU A 126 -18.12 -19.10 -14.44
CA LEU A 126 -17.51 -20.01 -15.41
C LEU A 126 -16.56 -19.29 -16.36
N ALA A 127 -16.89 -18.07 -16.79
CA ALA A 127 -15.99 -17.24 -17.58
C ALA A 127 -14.65 -17.00 -16.84
N ALA A 128 -14.69 -16.65 -15.56
CA ALA A 128 -13.48 -16.45 -14.75
C ALA A 128 -12.65 -17.73 -14.62
N ILE A 129 -13.28 -18.90 -14.49
CA ILE A 129 -12.60 -20.19 -14.44
C ILE A 129 -11.88 -20.48 -15.76
N LEU A 130 -12.56 -20.26 -16.89
CA LEU A 130 -12.00 -20.46 -18.22
C LEU A 130 -10.81 -19.53 -18.46
N ILE A 131 -10.92 -18.24 -18.12
CA ILE A 131 -9.80 -17.30 -18.26
C ILE A 131 -8.62 -17.73 -17.38
N SER A 132 -8.86 -18.05 -16.11
CA SER A 132 -7.81 -18.46 -15.17
C SER A 132 -7.11 -19.74 -15.63
N GLY A 133 -7.87 -20.73 -16.08
CA GLY A 133 -7.31 -21.98 -16.59
C GLY A 133 -6.53 -21.79 -17.88
N THR A 134 -6.97 -20.90 -18.77
CA THR A 134 -6.24 -20.56 -20.00
C THR A 134 -4.92 -19.88 -19.67
N ALA A 135 -4.93 -18.93 -18.73
CA ALA A 135 -3.71 -18.27 -18.26
C ALA A 135 -2.73 -19.27 -17.63
N SER A 136 -3.21 -20.14 -16.74
CA SER A 136 -2.37 -21.20 -16.15
C SER A 136 -1.80 -22.15 -17.20
N PHE A 137 -2.57 -22.50 -18.24
CA PHE A 137 -2.09 -23.32 -19.35
C PHE A 137 -0.96 -22.62 -20.12
N ILE A 138 -1.13 -21.33 -20.45
CA ILE A 138 -0.12 -20.53 -21.16
C ILE A 138 1.19 -20.51 -20.35
N PHE A 139 1.11 -20.23 -19.05
CA PHE A 139 2.30 -20.13 -18.19
C PHE A 139 2.97 -21.49 -17.92
N SER A 140 2.20 -22.58 -17.85
CA SER A 140 2.75 -23.92 -17.64
C SER A 140 3.43 -24.47 -18.90
N ASN A 141 3.03 -24.02 -20.09
CA ASN A 141 3.62 -24.42 -21.37
C ASN A 141 4.61 -23.39 -21.92
N ASN A 142 5.29 -22.64 -21.04
CA ASN A 142 6.24 -21.59 -21.42
C ASN A 142 7.35 -22.08 -22.37
N SER A 143 7.69 -23.38 -22.35
CA SER A 143 8.66 -23.99 -23.28
C SER A 143 8.15 -24.21 -24.71
N LYS A 144 6.84 -24.21 -24.94
CA LYS A 144 6.22 -24.49 -26.25
C LYS A 144 5.76 -23.24 -26.99
N LEU A 145 5.38 -22.19 -26.27
CA LEU A 145 4.95 -20.92 -26.84
C LEU A 145 6.11 -19.93 -26.81
N ASN A 146 6.34 -19.20 -27.90
CA ASN A 146 7.33 -18.13 -27.86
C ASN A 146 6.81 -16.93 -27.04
N ALA A 147 7.72 -16.07 -26.56
CA ALA A 147 7.35 -14.95 -25.69
C ALA A 147 6.33 -13.98 -26.33
N SER A 148 6.36 -13.82 -27.66
CA SER A 148 5.42 -12.96 -28.40
C SER A 148 4.01 -13.56 -28.41
N GLU A 149 3.89 -14.86 -28.67
CA GLU A 149 2.62 -15.60 -28.62
C GLU A 149 2.00 -15.55 -27.21
N GLN A 150 2.83 -15.74 -26.18
CA GLN A 150 2.39 -15.63 -24.79
C GLN A 150 1.87 -14.23 -24.47
N ALA A 151 2.61 -13.18 -24.86
CA ALA A 151 2.21 -11.81 -24.61
C ALA A 151 0.90 -11.44 -25.35
N SER A 152 0.73 -11.92 -26.58
CA SER A 152 -0.51 -11.75 -27.35
C SER A 152 -1.69 -12.46 -26.67
N ALA A 153 -1.50 -13.71 -26.27
CA ALA A 153 -2.52 -14.50 -25.58
C ALA A 153 -2.92 -13.87 -24.23
N VAL A 154 -1.94 -13.45 -23.42
CA VAL A 154 -2.16 -12.74 -22.16
C VAL A 154 -2.92 -11.44 -22.41
N SER A 155 -2.53 -10.66 -23.41
CA SER A 155 -3.25 -9.42 -23.76
C SER A 155 -4.71 -9.68 -24.15
N SER A 156 -4.97 -10.76 -24.89
CA SER A 156 -6.34 -11.17 -25.22
C SER A 156 -7.14 -11.53 -23.96
N LEU A 157 -6.56 -12.31 -23.04
CA LEU A 157 -7.22 -12.67 -21.78
C LEU A 157 -7.51 -11.46 -20.90
N VAL A 158 -6.58 -10.49 -20.82
CA VAL A 158 -6.82 -9.23 -20.09
C VAL A 158 -7.98 -8.45 -20.71
N ALA A 159 -8.04 -8.37 -22.05
CA ALA A 159 -9.14 -7.70 -22.74
C ALA A 159 -10.49 -8.38 -22.46
N THR A 160 -10.55 -9.70 -22.54
CA THR A 160 -11.76 -10.48 -22.21
C THR A 160 -12.16 -10.33 -20.74
N THR A 161 -11.20 -10.24 -19.83
CA THR A 161 -11.45 -9.93 -18.42
C THR A 161 -12.11 -8.54 -18.27
N GLY A 162 -11.79 -7.59 -19.15
CA GLY A 162 -12.45 -6.29 -19.18
C GLY A 162 -13.93 -6.37 -19.51
N SER A 163 -14.30 -7.22 -20.46
CA SER A 163 -15.70 -7.52 -20.75
C SER A 163 -16.42 -8.16 -19.55
N LEU A 164 -15.72 -9.00 -18.78
CA LEU A 164 -16.25 -9.57 -17.55
C LEU A 164 -16.53 -8.48 -16.50
N VAL A 165 -15.58 -7.56 -16.28
CA VAL A 165 -15.75 -6.43 -15.35
C VAL A 165 -16.91 -5.54 -15.76
N ASN A 166 -16.98 -5.15 -17.03
CA ASN A 166 -18.01 -4.24 -17.52
C ASN A 166 -19.43 -4.82 -17.37
N ASN A 167 -19.59 -6.14 -17.55
CA ASN A 167 -20.86 -6.82 -17.32
C ASN A 167 -21.16 -7.06 -15.83
N SER A 168 -20.13 -7.16 -14.97
CA SER A 168 -20.32 -7.33 -13.52
C SER A 168 -20.54 -6.05 -12.74
N VAL A 169 -20.31 -4.86 -13.32
CA VAL A 169 -20.51 -3.56 -12.64
C VAL A 169 -21.94 -3.37 -12.11
N GLN A 170 -22.92 -4.14 -12.61
CA GLN A 170 -24.30 -4.07 -12.12
C GLN A 170 -24.65 -4.98 -10.93
N SER A 171 -23.75 -5.83 -10.43
CA SER A 171 -24.16 -6.82 -9.42
C SER A 171 -23.12 -7.15 -8.35
N THR A 172 -23.65 -7.75 -7.27
CA THR A 172 -23.08 -8.11 -5.95
C THR A 172 -21.56 -8.26 -5.80
N SER A 173 -21.06 -8.12 -4.57
CA SER A 173 -19.64 -8.30 -4.19
C SER A 173 -18.97 -9.59 -4.68
N ALA A 174 -19.73 -10.67 -4.91
CA ALA A 174 -19.23 -11.91 -5.50
C ALA A 174 -18.69 -11.73 -6.93
N GLN A 175 -19.30 -10.83 -7.72
CA GLN A 175 -18.92 -10.60 -9.12
C GLN A 175 -17.66 -9.72 -9.27
N VAL A 176 -17.25 -9.02 -8.22
CA VAL A 176 -16.01 -8.21 -8.21
C VAL A 176 -14.79 -9.09 -7.94
N ASN A 177 -14.97 -10.13 -7.12
CA ASN A 177 -13.88 -11.04 -6.77
C ASN A 177 -13.46 -11.94 -7.94
N ALA A 178 -14.38 -12.28 -8.84
CA ALA A 178 -14.08 -13.13 -10.00
C ALA A 178 -13.07 -12.48 -10.98
N PRO A 179 -13.27 -11.23 -11.47
CA PRO A 179 -12.26 -10.53 -12.24
C PRO A 179 -10.94 -10.33 -11.51
N LEU A 180 -10.95 -10.05 -10.21
CA LEU A 180 -9.72 -9.88 -9.43
C LEU A 180 -8.90 -11.17 -9.35
N ALA A 181 -9.55 -12.32 -9.13
CA ALA A 181 -8.89 -13.62 -9.13
C ALA A 181 -8.26 -13.92 -10.49
N VAL A 182 -8.97 -13.60 -11.58
CA VAL A 182 -8.46 -13.74 -12.95
C VAL A 182 -7.23 -12.86 -13.18
N LEU A 183 -7.33 -11.56 -12.86
CA LEU A 183 -6.21 -10.63 -12.99
C LEU A 183 -5.01 -11.08 -12.16
N GLN A 184 -5.24 -11.66 -10.98
CA GLN A 184 -4.17 -12.17 -10.12
C GLN A 184 -3.42 -13.32 -10.80
N VAL A 185 -4.14 -14.25 -11.43
CA VAL A 185 -3.50 -15.35 -12.19
C VAL A 185 -2.72 -14.77 -13.36
N VAL A 186 -3.35 -13.91 -14.18
CA VAL A 186 -2.76 -13.35 -15.40
C VAL A 186 -1.50 -12.51 -15.11
N THR A 187 -1.49 -11.75 -14.00
CA THR A 187 -0.34 -10.93 -13.60
C THR A 187 0.73 -11.68 -12.80
N SER A 188 0.45 -12.91 -12.38
CA SER A 188 1.42 -13.78 -11.68
C SER A 188 2.35 -14.56 -12.61
N GLY A 189 2.12 -14.50 -13.93
CA GLY A 189 2.96 -15.13 -14.93
C GLY A 189 4.37 -14.53 -15.02
N PRO A 190 5.25 -15.08 -15.88
CA PRO A 190 6.57 -14.51 -16.14
C PRO A 190 6.48 -13.03 -16.53
N SER A 191 7.36 -12.17 -16.00
CA SER A 191 7.34 -10.73 -16.26
C SER A 191 7.39 -10.37 -17.75
N THR A 192 8.01 -11.22 -18.58
CA THR A 192 8.09 -11.08 -20.04
C THR A 192 6.75 -11.24 -20.76
N SER A 193 5.74 -11.83 -20.12
CA SER A 193 4.43 -12.10 -20.72
C SER A 193 3.46 -10.92 -20.63
N LEU A 194 3.70 -9.94 -19.74
CA LEU A 194 2.80 -8.82 -19.51
C LEU A 194 3.31 -7.57 -20.26
N ASN A 195 2.92 -7.39 -21.52
CA ASN A 195 3.31 -6.22 -22.31
C ASN A 195 2.66 -4.91 -21.80
N SER A 196 3.13 -3.75 -22.29
CA SER A 196 2.65 -2.43 -21.85
C SER A 196 1.15 -2.19 -22.10
N ALA A 197 0.59 -2.77 -23.17
CA ALA A 197 -0.84 -2.71 -23.47
C ALA A 197 -1.65 -3.51 -22.43
N ALA A 198 -1.23 -4.74 -22.14
CA ALA A 198 -1.83 -5.58 -21.11
C ALA A 198 -1.76 -4.90 -19.72
N GLN A 199 -0.61 -4.33 -19.35
CA GLN A 199 -0.45 -3.57 -18.11
C GLN A 199 -1.43 -2.40 -18.03
N THR A 200 -1.56 -1.63 -19.11
CA THR A 200 -2.47 -0.48 -19.19
C THR A 200 -3.92 -0.92 -18.98
N SER A 201 -4.32 -2.02 -19.61
CA SER A 201 -5.65 -2.61 -19.48
C SER A 201 -5.91 -3.17 -18.08
N VAL A 202 -4.96 -3.87 -17.47
CA VAL A 202 -5.07 -4.33 -16.07
C VAL A 202 -5.30 -3.15 -15.14
N LEU A 203 -4.51 -2.09 -15.27
CA LEU A 203 -4.68 -0.89 -14.45
C LEU A 203 -6.01 -0.19 -14.70
N ASN A 204 -6.55 -0.22 -15.92
CA ASN A 204 -7.86 0.39 -16.23
C ASN A 204 -8.96 -0.40 -15.53
N LEU A 205 -8.86 -1.74 -15.56
CA LEU A 205 -9.79 -2.60 -14.83
C LEU A 205 -9.70 -2.38 -13.33
N LEU A 206 -8.50 -2.29 -12.77
CA LEU A 206 -8.33 -2.03 -11.34
C LEU A 206 -8.91 -0.66 -10.96
N ASP A 207 -8.74 0.35 -11.80
CA ASP A 207 -9.36 1.66 -11.56
C ASP A 207 -10.89 1.56 -11.56
N THR A 208 -11.50 0.89 -12.55
CA THR A 208 -12.95 0.61 -12.58
C THR A 208 -13.42 -0.17 -11.35
N ILE A 209 -12.68 -1.20 -10.94
CA ILE A 209 -13.00 -2.00 -9.75
C ILE A 209 -12.89 -1.16 -8.47
N THR A 210 -11.91 -0.27 -8.39
CA THR A 210 -11.61 0.45 -7.13
C THR A 210 -12.37 1.75 -6.96
N THR A 211 -12.83 2.35 -8.05
CA THR A 211 -13.67 3.56 -8.04
C THR A 211 -15.16 3.28 -7.90
N ASN A 212 -15.59 2.02 -8.08
CA ASN A 212 -17.01 1.67 -7.96
C ASN A 212 -17.48 1.82 -6.49
N PRO A 213 -18.44 2.72 -6.20
CA PRO A 213 -18.88 3.02 -4.84
C PRO A 213 -19.59 1.85 -4.14
N LEU A 214 -20.04 0.83 -4.89
CA LEU A 214 -20.65 -0.39 -4.34
C LEU A 214 -19.61 -1.37 -3.78
N ASN A 215 -18.33 -1.14 -4.05
CA ASN A 215 -17.27 -2.05 -3.62
C ASN A 215 -16.81 -1.68 -2.21
N THR A 216 -17.51 -2.20 -1.21
CA THR A 216 -16.93 -2.34 0.12
C THR A 216 -15.75 -3.31 0.01
N PHE A 217 -14.53 -2.77 0.07
CA PHE A 217 -13.31 -3.56 0.00
C PHE A 217 -13.21 -4.50 1.20
N SER A 218 -13.44 -5.79 0.93
CA SER A 218 -13.08 -6.85 1.88
C SER A 218 -11.55 -6.98 1.94
N THR A 219 -11.03 -7.49 3.04
CA THR A 219 -9.60 -7.80 3.20
C THR A 219 -9.08 -8.72 2.08
N THR A 220 -9.92 -9.66 1.62
CA THR A 220 -9.63 -10.57 0.51
C THR A 220 -9.49 -9.80 -0.80
N SER A 221 -10.47 -8.96 -1.15
CA SER A 221 -10.46 -8.16 -2.39
C SER A 221 -9.26 -7.21 -2.42
N THR A 222 -8.91 -6.60 -1.29
CA THR A 222 -7.71 -5.77 -1.17
C THR A 222 -6.43 -6.58 -1.38
N THR A 223 -6.32 -7.75 -0.76
CA THR A 223 -5.12 -8.60 -0.88
C THR A 223 -4.91 -9.06 -2.32
N SER A 224 -5.98 -9.47 -3.00
CA SER A 224 -5.93 -9.81 -4.43
C SER A 224 -5.54 -8.61 -5.28
N THR A 225 -6.12 -7.43 -5.04
CA THR A 225 -5.76 -6.21 -5.77
C THR A 225 -4.28 -5.84 -5.59
N LEU A 226 -3.76 -5.92 -4.36
CA LEU A 226 -2.34 -5.72 -4.07
C LEU A 226 -1.45 -6.78 -4.75
N SER A 227 -1.94 -8.01 -4.92
CA SER A 227 -1.21 -9.04 -5.66
C SER A 227 -1.15 -8.71 -7.15
N VAL A 228 -2.25 -8.23 -7.73
CA VAL A 228 -2.32 -7.81 -9.13
C VAL A 228 -1.35 -6.65 -9.39
N LEU A 229 -1.39 -5.61 -8.54
CA LEU A 229 -0.46 -4.48 -8.65
C LEU A 229 1.01 -4.92 -8.54
N GLY A 230 1.31 -5.83 -7.61
CA GLY A 230 2.65 -6.41 -7.49
C GLY A 230 3.11 -7.13 -8.77
N GLY A 231 2.21 -7.86 -9.43
CA GLY A 231 2.49 -8.51 -10.72
C GLY A 231 2.69 -7.51 -11.87
N VAL A 232 1.87 -6.46 -11.94
CA VAL A 232 2.04 -5.37 -12.92
C VAL A 232 3.39 -4.66 -12.74
N LEU A 233 3.77 -4.36 -11.50
CA LEU A 233 5.06 -3.74 -11.18
C LEU A 233 6.23 -4.63 -11.64
N GLN A 234 6.17 -5.93 -11.37
CA GLN A 234 7.21 -6.89 -11.80
C GLN A 234 7.30 -7.01 -13.33
N GLY A 235 6.17 -6.95 -14.05
CA GLY A 235 6.11 -7.01 -15.51
C GLY A 235 6.56 -5.73 -16.22
N SER A 236 6.44 -4.57 -15.56
CA SER A 236 6.66 -3.26 -16.18
C SER A 236 8.12 -2.93 -16.54
N ASN A 237 9.09 -3.84 -16.31
CA ASN A 237 10.52 -3.58 -16.47
C ASN A 237 10.95 -2.24 -15.84
N ILE A 238 10.20 -1.77 -14.84
CA ILE A 238 10.64 -0.77 -13.88
C ILE A 238 11.63 -1.47 -12.93
N GLN A 239 12.58 -2.23 -13.49
CA GLN A 239 13.84 -2.49 -12.84
C GLN A 239 14.61 -1.19 -12.97
N GLY A 240 14.84 -0.54 -11.82
CA GLY A 240 15.67 0.66 -11.78
C GLY A 240 16.94 0.43 -12.59
N SER A 241 17.08 1.17 -13.69
CA SER A 241 18.34 1.30 -14.39
C SER A 241 19.36 1.77 -13.36
N THR A 242 20.21 0.86 -12.91
CA THR A 242 21.36 1.12 -12.03
C THR A 242 22.54 1.68 -12.80
N THR A 243 22.41 1.99 -14.10
CA THR A 243 23.40 2.79 -14.81
C THR A 243 23.12 4.27 -14.53
N THR A 244 23.92 4.85 -13.65
CA THR A 244 24.31 6.27 -13.58
C THR A 244 23.57 7.17 -14.60
N SER A 245 22.71 8.07 -14.09
CA SER A 245 21.70 8.91 -14.79
C SER A 245 20.26 8.39 -14.61
N GLY A 246 19.80 8.51 -13.36
CA GLY A 246 18.49 8.07 -12.90
C GLY A 246 17.35 8.89 -13.49
N SER A 247 16.51 8.21 -14.26
CA SER A 247 15.12 8.60 -14.51
C SER A 247 14.26 7.75 -13.58
N ALA A 248 13.54 8.38 -12.65
CA ALA A 248 12.45 7.70 -11.93
C ALA A 248 11.44 7.13 -12.94
N PRO A 249 10.60 6.13 -12.57
CA PRO A 249 9.47 5.72 -13.39
C PRO A 249 8.44 6.86 -13.44
N SER A 250 8.74 7.91 -14.19
CA SER A 250 7.89 9.07 -14.49
C SER A 250 6.86 8.75 -15.58
N GLY A 251 6.50 7.47 -15.70
CA GLY A 251 5.51 7.00 -16.67
C GLY A 251 4.12 6.98 -16.06
N ALA A 252 3.11 7.24 -16.90
CA ALA A 252 1.69 7.18 -16.55
C ALA A 252 1.26 5.90 -15.78
N THR A 253 2.03 4.81 -15.86
CA THR A 253 1.83 3.58 -15.08
C THR A 253 2.00 3.80 -13.57
N GLY A 254 3.02 4.55 -13.15
CA GLY A 254 3.30 4.82 -11.73
C GLY A 254 2.18 5.61 -11.06
N ASP A 255 1.75 6.70 -11.70
CA ASP A 255 0.65 7.56 -11.23
C ASP A 255 -0.68 6.80 -11.13
N ARG A 256 -0.91 5.83 -12.00
CA ARG A 256 -2.12 5.00 -11.97
C ARG A 256 -2.08 3.97 -10.84
N ILE A 257 -0.92 3.39 -10.57
CA ILE A 257 -0.75 2.46 -9.44
C ILE A 257 -1.01 3.18 -8.11
N THR A 258 -0.49 4.40 -7.94
CA THR A 258 -0.74 5.20 -6.72
C THR A 258 -2.21 5.58 -6.58
N GLY A 259 -2.89 5.93 -7.68
CA GLY A 259 -4.34 6.19 -7.69
C GLY A 259 -5.16 4.99 -7.22
N VAL A 260 -4.89 3.79 -7.76
CA VAL A 260 -5.56 2.55 -7.34
C VAL A 260 -5.35 2.27 -5.84
N LEU A 261 -4.13 2.45 -5.34
CA LEU A 261 -3.81 2.24 -3.92
C LEU A 261 -4.54 3.22 -3.00
N GLN A 262 -4.70 4.47 -3.44
CA GLN A 262 -5.45 5.48 -2.72
C GLN A 262 -6.94 5.09 -2.60
N ASN A 263 -7.55 4.60 -3.69
CA ASN A 263 -8.93 4.14 -3.70
C ASN A 263 -9.15 2.97 -2.73
N ILE A 264 -8.25 1.97 -2.75
CA ILE A 264 -8.28 0.83 -1.82
C ILE A 264 -8.22 1.32 -0.37
N ALA A 265 -7.27 2.21 -0.07
CA ALA A 265 -7.07 2.69 1.28
C ALA A 265 -8.28 3.47 1.79
N GLN A 266 -8.90 4.29 0.94
CA GLN A 266 -10.17 4.98 1.26
C GLN A 266 -11.29 3.98 1.54
N GLY A 267 -11.46 2.93 0.70
CA GLY A 267 -12.46 1.89 0.92
C GLY A 267 -12.27 1.11 2.22
N VAL A 268 -11.03 0.78 2.57
CA VAL A 268 -10.69 0.11 3.84
C VAL A 268 -10.96 1.02 5.03
N LEU A 269 -10.76 2.33 4.90
CA LEU A 269 -11.01 3.30 5.97
C LEU A 269 -12.48 3.61 6.16
N ALA A 270 -13.27 3.63 5.08
CA ALA A 270 -14.72 3.76 5.17
C ALA A 270 -15.36 2.66 6.03
N SER A 271 -14.74 1.47 6.09
CA SER A 271 -15.16 0.35 6.96
C SER A 271 -14.49 0.33 8.34
N SER A 272 -13.68 1.33 8.68
CA SER A 272 -12.89 1.36 9.91
C SER A 272 -13.41 2.42 10.86
N VAL A 273 -13.72 2.04 12.09
CA VAL A 273 -14.10 2.98 13.14
C VAL A 273 -12.88 3.84 13.53
N PRO A 274 -13.02 5.17 13.68
CA PRO A 274 -11.95 6.03 14.17
C PRO A 274 -11.31 5.51 15.46
N GLY A 275 -9.97 5.45 15.51
CA GLY A 275 -9.23 4.93 16.65
C GLY A 275 -9.01 3.41 16.63
N ALA A 276 -9.55 2.69 15.63
CA ALA A 276 -9.23 1.29 15.43
C ALA A 276 -7.73 1.06 15.18
N ALA A 277 -7.24 -0.12 15.57
CA ALA A 277 -5.87 -0.52 15.29
C ALA A 277 -5.57 -0.49 13.78
N PRO A 278 -4.32 -0.21 13.35
CA PRO A 278 -3.93 -0.25 11.94
C PRO A 278 -4.29 -1.60 11.31
N LYS A 279 -4.89 -1.55 10.11
CA LYS A 279 -5.14 -2.71 9.26
C LYS A 279 -3.97 -2.82 8.27
N THR A 280 -3.22 -3.90 8.36
CA THR A 280 -2.12 -4.21 7.43
C THR A 280 -2.57 -5.34 6.50
N MET A 281 -2.36 -5.15 5.20
CA MET A 281 -2.68 -6.11 4.15
C MET A 281 -1.43 -6.34 3.33
N SER A 282 -1.07 -7.60 3.11
CA SER A 282 0.17 -7.98 2.44
C SER A 282 -0.12 -8.95 1.30
N SER A 283 0.54 -8.75 0.16
CA SER A 283 0.53 -9.62 -1.01
C SER A 283 1.95 -10.09 -1.37
N ARG A 284 2.10 -10.87 -2.44
CA ARG A 284 3.40 -11.43 -2.91
C ARG A 284 4.42 -10.35 -3.32
N GLY A 285 4.05 -9.08 -3.41
CA GLY A 285 4.98 -8.01 -3.76
C GLY A 285 4.73 -6.66 -3.10
N MET A 286 3.69 -6.51 -2.28
CA MET A 286 3.31 -5.21 -1.71
C MET A 286 2.71 -5.38 -0.32
N THR A 287 2.95 -4.42 0.58
CA THR A 287 2.23 -4.30 1.84
C THR A 287 1.62 -2.91 1.96
N LEU A 288 0.33 -2.87 2.29
CA LEU A 288 -0.45 -1.67 2.50
C LEU A 288 -0.88 -1.63 3.98
N THR A 289 -0.48 -0.59 4.69
CA THR A 289 -0.96 -0.35 6.07
C THR A 289 -1.83 0.90 6.09
N VAL A 290 -3.03 0.74 6.63
CA VAL A 290 -4.06 1.77 6.65
C VAL A 290 -4.59 1.92 8.07
N GLN A 291 -4.70 3.16 8.57
CA GLN A 291 -5.16 3.43 9.94
C GLN A 291 -6.14 4.60 9.97
N SER A 292 -7.29 4.39 10.62
CA SER A 292 -8.25 5.46 10.93
C SER A 292 -7.92 6.04 12.30
N ARG A 293 -7.73 7.36 12.39
CA ARG A 293 -7.37 8.04 13.65
C ARG A 293 -8.44 9.04 14.06
N LEU A 294 -8.76 9.07 15.36
CA LEU A 294 -9.53 10.16 15.96
C LEU A 294 -8.66 11.41 16.02
N SER A 295 -9.23 12.56 15.65
CA SER A 295 -8.55 13.86 15.63
C SER A 295 -7.96 14.26 17.00
N SER A 296 -8.50 13.74 18.11
CA SER A 296 -8.06 14.05 19.48
C SER A 296 -6.91 13.17 20.01
N ASN A 297 -6.61 12.02 19.39
CA ASN A 297 -5.53 11.11 19.81
C ASN A 297 -4.26 11.23 18.93
N ILE A 298 -4.08 12.36 18.26
CA ILE A 298 -2.97 12.63 17.35
C ILE A 298 -1.62 12.74 18.10
N LEU A 299 -1.56 12.80 19.44
CA LEU A 299 -0.29 13.02 20.16
C LEU A 299 0.54 11.75 20.47
N GLY A 300 0.09 10.54 20.10
CA GLY A 300 0.82 9.30 20.34
C GLY A 300 1.36 8.64 19.07
N SER A 301 2.68 8.47 18.94
CA SER A 301 3.25 7.61 17.89
C SER A 301 2.99 6.13 18.22
N VAL A 302 2.18 5.45 17.43
CA VAL A 302 2.05 3.99 17.53
C VAL A 302 3.13 3.36 16.65
N THR A 303 4.09 2.71 17.30
CA THR A 303 5.06 1.84 16.63
C THR A 303 4.48 0.43 16.66
N LYS A 304 4.23 -0.17 15.50
CA LYS A 304 3.88 -1.60 15.45
C LYS A 304 4.92 -2.37 14.66
N SER A 305 5.42 -3.43 15.27
CA SER A 305 6.24 -4.46 14.64
C SER A 305 5.31 -5.40 13.89
N THR A 306 5.49 -5.52 12.58
CA THR A 306 4.87 -6.59 11.78
C THR A 306 5.98 -7.30 11.03
N SER A 307 6.15 -8.60 11.28
CA SER A 307 7.18 -9.42 10.63
C SER A 307 8.62 -8.89 10.78
N GLY A 308 8.95 -8.24 11.90
CA GLY A 308 10.30 -7.72 12.18
C GLY A 308 10.59 -6.31 11.65
N ALA A 309 9.65 -5.67 10.95
CA ALA A 309 9.75 -4.26 10.56
C ALA A 309 8.99 -3.37 11.55
N ASN A 310 9.66 -2.36 12.12
CA ASN A 310 9.04 -1.33 12.94
C ASN A 310 8.46 -0.24 12.04
N VAL A 311 7.14 -0.22 11.88
CA VAL A 311 6.45 0.86 11.16
C VAL A 311 6.08 1.93 12.19
N LYS A 312 6.73 3.09 12.13
CA LYS A 312 6.39 4.27 12.94
C LYS A 312 5.45 5.16 12.13
N ILE A 313 4.17 5.15 12.51
CA ILE A 313 3.17 6.01 11.85
C ILE A 313 3.16 7.35 12.59
N SER A 314 3.87 8.35 12.04
CA SER A 314 3.92 9.71 12.60
C SER A 314 2.53 10.36 12.62
N PRO A 315 2.23 11.17 13.64
CA PRO A 315 1.00 11.92 13.68
C PRO A 315 1.14 13.23 12.92
N SER A 316 0.46 13.37 11.79
CA SER A 316 -0.04 14.66 11.31
C SER A 316 -0.73 14.55 9.95
N LEU A 317 -2.03 14.83 9.95
CA LEU A 317 -2.84 15.20 8.79
C LEU A 317 -4.08 15.92 9.34
N PRO A 318 -4.22 17.24 9.18
CA PRO A 318 -5.51 17.89 9.30
C PRO A 318 -6.08 18.04 7.89
N LEU A 319 -6.89 17.09 7.45
CA LEU A 319 -7.84 17.34 6.36
C LEU A 319 -9.22 17.37 6.99
N VAL A 320 -9.83 18.55 6.99
CA VAL A 320 -11.19 18.80 7.47
C VAL A 320 -12.17 18.15 6.50
N SER A 321 -12.42 16.87 6.74
CA SER A 321 -13.73 16.24 6.71
C SER A 321 -13.67 15.15 7.79
N ASP A 322 -14.78 14.84 8.45
CA ASP A 322 -14.83 14.08 9.72
C ASP A 322 -14.21 12.66 9.73
N ASN A 323 -13.49 12.23 8.68
CA ASN A 323 -12.71 11.00 8.61
C ASN A 323 -11.38 11.22 7.85
N ALA A 324 -10.28 11.54 8.53
CA ALA A 324 -8.97 11.69 7.90
C ALA A 324 -8.26 10.35 7.64
N VAL A 325 -7.69 10.20 6.43
CA VAL A 325 -7.12 8.96 5.87
C VAL A 325 -5.60 9.08 5.72
N GLY A 326 -4.82 8.22 6.41
CA GLY A 326 -3.38 8.07 6.19
C GLY A 326 -3.05 6.75 5.48
N VAL A 327 -2.40 6.82 4.31
CA VAL A 327 -2.01 5.65 3.50
C VAL A 327 -0.50 5.50 3.52
N MET A 328 0.00 4.43 4.14
CA MET A 328 1.44 4.12 4.12
C MET A 328 1.67 2.89 3.23
N LEU A 329 2.42 3.10 2.16
CA LEU A 329 2.83 2.09 1.20
C LEU A 329 4.24 1.64 1.53
N SER A 330 4.42 0.35 1.80
CA SER A 330 5.72 -0.22 2.09
C SER A 330 5.90 -1.52 1.32
N THR A 331 6.82 -1.52 0.36
CA THR A 331 7.41 -2.76 -0.19
C THR A 331 8.41 -3.27 0.84
N VAL A 332 8.09 -4.34 1.57
CA VAL A 332 8.98 -4.85 2.64
C VAL A 332 9.77 -6.07 2.20
N ASN A 333 11.10 -5.96 2.31
CA ASN A 333 11.90 -6.96 3.03
C ASN A 333 13.17 -6.31 3.63
N GLY A 334 13.06 -5.79 4.87
CA GLY A 334 14.13 -5.57 5.87
C GLY A 334 15.11 -4.37 5.75
N LEU A 335 15.00 -3.40 6.67
CA LEU A 335 16.10 -2.80 7.51
C LEU A 335 15.56 -1.67 8.44
N TYR A 336 16.25 -1.43 9.55
CA TYR A 336 15.85 -0.65 10.72
C TYR A 336 16.28 0.84 10.67
N PRO A 337 15.48 1.81 11.17
CA PRO A 337 15.97 3.13 11.50
C PRO A 337 16.25 3.32 13.00
N THR A 338 17.38 3.98 13.27
CA THR A 338 17.84 4.46 14.57
C THR A 338 17.07 5.71 15.01
N ARG A 339 16.97 5.84 16.33
CA ARG A 339 16.18 6.82 17.10
C ARG A 339 16.67 8.27 16.87
N SER A 340 15.74 9.18 16.61
CA SER A 340 15.88 10.63 16.89
C SER A 340 14.61 11.08 17.59
N THR A 341 14.74 11.86 18.67
CA THR A 341 13.65 12.16 19.61
C THR A 341 12.90 13.47 19.37
N ASP A 342 13.33 14.35 18.46
CA ASP A 342 12.83 15.74 18.46
C ASP A 342 12.46 16.35 17.09
N THR A 343 12.09 15.55 16.07
CA THR A 343 11.66 16.11 14.77
C THR A 343 10.37 15.51 14.23
N THR A 344 9.52 16.36 13.63
CA THR A 344 8.37 15.96 12.82
C THR A 344 8.85 15.38 11.50
N THR A 345 8.96 14.05 11.44
CA THR A 345 9.39 13.33 10.24
C THR A 345 8.22 12.70 9.49
N VAL A 346 8.20 12.92 8.18
CA VAL A 346 7.36 12.19 7.21
C VAL A 346 8.31 11.39 6.34
N THR A 347 8.18 10.06 6.37
CA THR A 347 9.04 9.14 5.63
C THR A 347 8.24 8.46 4.53
N VAL A 348 8.68 8.61 3.29
CA VAL A 348 8.15 7.88 2.13
C VAL A 348 9.29 7.04 1.58
N ASP A 349 9.37 5.79 2.04
CA ASP A 349 10.41 4.86 1.61
C ASP A 349 9.87 3.93 0.51
N VAL A 350 10.46 4.00 -0.68
CA VAL A 350 10.16 3.10 -1.79
C VAL A 350 11.29 2.08 -1.88
N PHE A 351 10.98 0.79 -1.82
CA PHE A 351 11.99 -0.27 -1.91
C PHE A 351 11.79 -1.15 -3.14
N GLN A 352 12.91 -1.61 -3.73
CA GLN A 352 12.97 -2.68 -4.73
C GLN A 352 14.09 -3.64 -4.34
N ASP A 353 13.80 -4.95 -4.27
CA ASP A 353 14.76 -6.00 -3.92
C ASP A 353 15.60 -5.72 -2.66
N LYS A 354 14.97 -5.19 -1.60
CA LYS A 354 15.60 -4.80 -0.33
C LYS A 354 16.54 -3.59 -0.40
N LYS A 355 16.52 -2.84 -1.51
CA LYS A 355 17.28 -1.59 -1.67
C LYS A 355 16.34 -0.39 -1.67
N ASN A 356 16.73 0.66 -0.96
CA ASN A 356 16.06 1.96 -1.02
C ASN A 356 16.15 2.51 -2.45
N LEU A 357 14.99 2.77 -3.06
CA LEU A 357 14.88 3.50 -4.31
C LEU A 357 14.78 4.99 -3.99
N ALA A 358 15.86 5.73 -4.24
CA ALA A 358 15.85 7.18 -4.24
C ALA A 358 15.44 7.66 -5.64
N ALA A 359 14.25 8.25 -5.78
CA ALA A 359 13.95 9.02 -6.98
C ALA A 359 14.69 10.36 -6.88
N SER A 360 15.38 10.77 -7.93
CA SER A 360 16.05 12.08 -8.02
C SER A 360 15.73 12.73 -9.38
N ASN A 361 15.95 14.04 -9.48
CA ASN A 361 15.72 14.82 -10.71
C ASN A 361 14.28 14.76 -11.23
N LEU A 362 13.30 14.83 -10.33
CA LEU A 362 11.89 14.89 -10.73
C LEU A 362 11.63 16.14 -11.58
N ALA A 363 11.07 15.95 -12.78
CA ALA A 363 10.75 17.05 -13.71
C ALA A 363 9.74 18.04 -13.14
N LYS A 364 8.87 17.58 -12.23
CA LYS A 364 8.03 18.42 -11.38
C LYS A 364 8.42 18.13 -9.93
N PRO A 365 8.80 19.14 -9.13
CA PRO A 365 9.07 18.92 -7.72
C PRO A 365 7.80 18.42 -7.06
N PHE A 366 7.92 17.38 -6.24
CA PHE A 366 6.80 16.95 -5.43
C PHE A 366 6.69 17.88 -4.22
N LYS A 367 5.45 18.18 -3.86
CA LYS A 367 5.13 19.10 -2.78
C LYS A 367 4.80 18.30 -1.54
N ILE A 368 5.42 18.66 -0.43
CA ILE A 368 5.19 18.10 0.89
C ILE A 368 4.71 19.23 1.78
N ALA A 369 3.56 19.10 2.41
CA ALA A 369 3.17 20.00 3.48
C ALA A 369 3.58 19.37 4.82
N ILE A 370 4.52 20.00 5.52
CA ILE A 370 4.96 19.60 6.86
C ILE A 370 4.27 20.55 7.85
N PRO A 371 3.38 20.06 8.72
CA PRO A 371 2.75 20.93 9.70
C PRO A 371 3.79 21.46 10.69
N ALA A 372 3.78 22.77 10.88
CA ALA A 372 4.59 23.48 11.86
C ALA A 372 3.66 23.97 12.98
N GLN A 373 4.00 23.68 14.24
CA GLN A 373 3.11 23.95 15.38
C GLN A 373 2.78 25.45 15.55
N ILE A 374 3.64 26.35 15.04
CA ILE A 374 3.43 27.78 14.94
C ILE A 374 4.28 28.20 13.73
N LEU A 375 3.72 28.90 12.73
CA LEU A 375 4.51 29.69 11.77
C LEU A 375 4.55 31.12 12.31
N SER A 376 5.54 31.44 13.13
CA SER A 376 5.79 32.81 13.55
C SER A 376 6.81 33.43 12.59
N GLU A 377 6.66 34.72 12.28
CA GLU A 377 7.62 35.48 11.47
C GLU A 377 9.04 35.50 12.08
N GLU A 378 9.18 35.09 13.34
CA GLU A 378 10.45 35.02 14.06
C GLU A 378 11.29 33.76 13.75
N TYR A 379 10.71 32.76 13.06
CA TYR A 379 11.39 31.50 12.76
C TYR A 379 11.69 31.35 11.28
N GLU A 380 12.92 30.93 10.97
CA GLU A 380 13.30 30.54 9.62
C GLU A 380 13.13 29.03 9.49
N TYR A 381 12.15 28.63 8.68
CA TYR A 381 11.84 27.22 8.43
C TYR A 381 12.68 26.71 7.27
N VAL A 382 13.43 25.63 7.52
CA VAL A 382 14.26 25.02 6.50
C VAL A 382 13.76 23.60 6.24
N CYS A 383 13.42 23.35 4.97
CA CYS A 383 13.15 22.01 4.49
C CYS A 383 14.45 21.21 4.45
N ARG A 384 14.47 20.06 5.13
CA ARG A 384 15.61 19.14 5.11
C ARG A 384 15.20 17.74 4.70
N PHE A 385 16.13 17.03 4.11
CA PHE A 385 16.02 15.61 3.84
C PHE A 385 17.15 14.82 4.45
N TRP A 386 16.93 13.55 4.78
CA TRP A 386 17.99 12.65 5.23
C TRP A 386 18.84 12.18 4.04
N ASN A 387 20.09 12.61 3.99
CA ASN A 387 21.04 12.21 2.95
C ASN A 387 21.90 11.04 3.46
N SER A 388 21.56 9.83 3.01
CA SER A 388 22.25 8.60 3.40
C SER A 388 23.73 8.55 2.99
N SER A 389 24.14 9.27 1.95
CA SER A 389 25.54 9.29 1.50
C SER A 389 26.46 10.00 2.49
N ILE A 390 25.94 11.02 3.21
CA ILE A 390 26.68 11.78 4.22
C ILE A 390 26.20 11.48 5.65
N ASN A 391 25.22 10.58 5.80
CA ASN A 391 24.58 10.20 7.05
C ASN A 391 24.12 11.42 7.89
N ASN A 392 23.55 12.44 7.23
CA ASN A 392 23.14 13.69 7.84
C ASN A 392 21.99 14.35 7.06
N TYR A 393 21.31 15.33 7.66
CA TYR A 393 20.29 16.12 6.99
C TYR A 393 20.92 17.13 6.00
N SER A 394 20.35 17.22 4.80
CA SER A 394 20.76 18.14 3.73
C SER A 394 19.57 18.95 3.23
N THR A 395 19.85 20.10 2.62
CA THR A 395 18.87 21.00 1.98
C THR A 395 18.98 20.98 0.45
N ASN A 396 19.91 20.21 -0.11
CA ASN A 396 20.20 20.20 -1.54
C ASN A 396 19.01 19.67 -2.36
N GLY A 397 18.46 20.49 -3.26
CA GLY A 397 17.29 20.11 -4.07
C GLY A 397 15.96 20.24 -3.34
N LEU A 398 15.94 20.94 -2.21
CA LEU A 398 14.74 21.39 -1.51
C LEU A 398 14.56 22.90 -1.67
N SER A 399 13.33 23.33 -1.90
CA SER A 399 12.90 24.72 -1.82
C SER A 399 11.68 24.84 -0.91
N VAL A 400 11.61 25.93 -0.16
CA VAL A 400 10.41 26.28 0.61
C VAL A 400 9.39 26.85 -0.37
N GLY A 401 8.26 26.16 -0.53
CA GLY A 401 7.14 26.59 -1.34
C GLY A 401 6.18 27.49 -0.56
N SER A 402 5.28 28.17 -1.27
CA SER A 402 4.16 28.89 -0.66
C SER A 402 3.12 27.87 -0.18
N SER A 403 2.91 27.77 1.12
CA SER A 403 1.78 26.98 1.64
C SER A 403 0.49 27.81 1.58
N PRO A 404 -0.63 27.26 1.06
CA PRO A 404 -1.92 27.94 1.13
C PRO A 404 -2.51 27.97 2.54
N ASN A 405 -1.97 27.17 3.47
CA ASN A 405 -2.51 27.02 4.82
C ASN A 405 -1.56 27.60 5.87
N VAL A 406 -2.12 28.36 6.81
CA VAL A 406 -1.42 28.85 8.01
C VAL A 406 -1.04 27.65 8.88
N GLY A 407 0.22 27.55 9.30
CA GLY A 407 0.74 26.44 10.11
C GLY A 407 1.34 25.29 9.30
N GLU A 408 1.58 25.43 8.00
CA GLU A 408 2.22 24.41 7.17
C GLU A 408 3.47 24.95 6.47
N LEU A 409 4.59 24.23 6.62
CA LEU A 409 5.79 24.40 5.83
C LEU A 409 5.64 23.58 4.54
N ALA A 410 5.41 24.25 3.41
CA ALA A 410 5.45 23.59 2.12
C ALA A 410 6.90 23.41 1.67
N CYS A 411 7.31 22.17 1.47
CA CYS A 411 8.61 21.79 0.92
C CYS A 411 8.41 21.25 -0.50
N GLU A 412 9.09 21.86 -1.47
CA GLU A 412 9.20 21.37 -2.83
C GLU A 412 10.53 20.64 -2.96
N SER A 413 10.47 19.37 -3.35
CA SER A 413 11.67 18.54 -3.44
C SER A 413 11.83 17.94 -4.83
N THR A 414 13.06 17.88 -5.31
CA THR A 414 13.42 17.24 -6.58
C THR A 414 13.74 15.74 -6.42
N HIS A 415 13.67 15.19 -5.22
CA HIS A 415 14.06 13.81 -4.91
C HIS A 415 13.26 13.18 -3.75
N LEU A 416 12.87 11.91 -3.83
CA LEU A 416 12.08 11.20 -2.80
C LEU A 416 12.99 10.56 -1.75
N THR A 417 12.77 10.88 -0.47
CA THR A 417 13.54 10.39 0.69
C THR A 417 12.78 10.72 2.01
N SER A 418 13.43 10.64 3.17
CA SER A 418 12.89 11.07 4.46
C SER A 418 12.99 12.59 4.62
N PHE A 419 11.88 13.26 4.96
CA PHE A 419 11.84 14.71 5.14
C PHE A 419 11.66 15.12 6.60
N SER A 420 12.24 16.27 6.93
CA SER A 420 12.05 16.95 8.20
C SER A 420 11.91 18.45 7.95
N GLY A 421 10.99 19.10 8.65
CA GLY A 421 11.03 20.53 8.85
C GLY A 421 11.87 20.83 10.08
N GLU A 422 12.86 21.71 9.98
CA GLU A 422 13.55 22.27 11.14
C GLU A 422 13.18 23.75 11.24
N ALA A 423 12.69 24.15 12.41
CA ALA A 423 12.54 25.56 12.74
C ALA A 423 13.86 26.02 13.38
N SER A 424 14.60 26.88 12.69
CA SER A 424 15.74 27.53 13.31
C SER A 424 15.30 28.87 13.91
N PHE A 425 15.63 29.07 15.18
CA PHE A 425 15.37 30.34 15.83
C PHE A 425 16.32 31.38 15.24
N ARG A 426 15.74 32.37 14.56
CA ARG A 426 16.51 33.51 14.08
C ARG A 426 16.46 34.55 15.20
N VAL A 427 17.56 34.68 15.95
CA VAL A 427 17.73 35.91 16.73
C VAL A 427 17.84 37.03 15.69
N GLN A 428 16.81 37.85 15.52
CA GLN A 428 17.04 39.14 14.90
C GLN A 428 18.01 39.87 15.82
N VAL A 429 19.29 39.87 15.44
CA VAL A 429 20.28 40.71 16.09
C VAL A 429 19.75 42.11 15.86
N ASN A 430 19.32 42.80 16.92
CA ASN A 430 18.90 44.20 16.82
C ASN A 430 20.00 44.95 16.07
N THR A 431 19.75 45.32 14.83
CA THR A 431 20.66 46.15 14.06
C THR A 431 20.46 47.57 14.55
N PHE A 432 21.34 48.03 15.43
CA PHE A 432 21.34 49.42 15.88
C PHE A 432 21.54 50.33 14.66
N GLY A 433 20.50 51.06 14.28
CA GLY A 433 20.58 52.13 13.30
C GLY A 433 21.29 53.34 13.90
N LYS A 434 21.70 54.30 13.04
CA LYS A 434 22.29 55.57 13.52
C LYS A 434 21.37 56.34 14.46
N ASP A 435 20.05 56.17 14.33
CA ASP A 435 19.05 56.84 15.14
C ASP A 435 18.84 56.19 16.52
N ASP A 436 19.25 54.92 16.67
CA ASP A 436 19.24 54.19 17.95
C ASP A 436 20.42 54.60 18.85
N ILE A 437 21.48 55.18 18.26
CA ILE A 437 22.63 55.76 18.98
C ILE A 437 22.34 57.25 19.23
N ASN A 438 21.36 57.53 20.06
CA ASN A 438 21.04 58.90 20.49
C ASN A 438 21.44 59.15 21.95
N GLU A 439 21.44 60.42 22.36
CA GLU A 439 21.85 60.83 23.72
C GLU A 439 21.03 60.14 24.82
N LYS A 440 19.79 59.72 24.53
CA LYS A 440 18.95 58.96 25.45
C LYS A 440 19.40 57.51 25.60
N ALA A 441 19.97 56.91 24.55
CA ALA A 441 20.50 55.55 24.62
C ALA A 441 21.62 55.43 25.66
N PHE A 442 22.38 56.51 25.88
CA PHE A 442 23.46 56.63 26.88
C PHE A 442 23.03 57.34 28.18
N SER A 443 21.75 57.67 28.33
CA SER A 443 21.24 58.31 29.56
C SER A 443 21.31 57.35 30.75
N TYR A 444 21.53 57.90 31.94
CA TYR A 444 21.43 57.17 33.21
C TYR A 444 20.02 56.66 33.50
N GLU A 445 19.02 57.15 32.77
CA GLU A 445 17.64 56.63 32.81
C GLU A 445 17.50 55.29 32.07
N ASN A 446 18.48 54.88 31.25
CA ASN A 446 18.48 53.59 30.59
C ASN A 446 19.06 52.51 31.53
N PRO A 447 18.24 51.57 32.07
CA PRO A 447 18.71 50.58 33.04
C PRO A 447 19.78 49.65 32.47
N VAL A 448 19.79 49.42 31.15
CA VAL A 448 20.82 48.60 30.48
C VAL A 448 22.18 49.29 30.52
N MET A 449 22.22 50.61 30.30
CA MET A 449 23.46 51.37 30.40
C MET A 449 23.99 51.44 31.82
N VAL A 450 23.11 51.63 32.81
CA VAL A 450 23.49 51.58 34.23
C VAL A 450 24.13 50.23 34.57
N LEU A 451 23.55 49.13 34.10
CA LEU A 451 24.11 47.79 34.29
C LEU A 451 25.50 47.67 33.64
N VAL A 452 25.63 47.98 32.34
CA VAL A 452 26.91 47.86 31.61
C VAL A 452 28.00 48.75 32.22
N SER A 453 27.68 50.00 32.55
CA SER A 453 28.60 50.91 33.23
C SER A 453 28.99 50.40 34.62
N SER A 454 28.05 49.85 35.38
CA SER A 454 28.37 49.25 36.69
C SER A 454 29.30 48.05 36.57
N MET A 455 29.08 47.17 35.58
CA MET A 455 29.96 46.02 35.33
C MET A 455 31.36 46.46 34.90
N LEU A 456 31.46 47.50 34.05
CA LEU A 456 32.76 48.07 33.66
C LEU A 456 33.49 48.69 34.84
N ILE A 457 32.79 49.42 35.72
CA ILE A 457 33.37 49.99 36.94
C ILE A 457 33.87 48.87 37.85
N ILE A 458 33.04 47.84 38.11
CA ILE A 458 33.43 46.69 38.93
C ILE A 458 34.65 45.99 38.33
N TYR A 459 34.63 45.72 37.03
CA TYR A 459 35.74 45.10 36.32
C TYR A 459 37.02 45.93 36.45
N THR A 460 36.93 47.25 36.25
CA THR A 460 38.09 48.14 36.33
C THR A 460 38.65 48.22 37.75
N VAL A 461 37.78 48.29 38.76
CA VAL A 461 38.20 48.26 40.17
C VAL A 461 38.89 46.94 40.50
N CYS A 462 38.28 45.81 40.12
CA CYS A 462 38.85 44.49 40.31
C CYS A 462 40.20 44.34 39.59
N ALA A 463 40.30 44.80 38.34
CA ALA A 463 41.54 44.75 37.56
C ALA A 463 42.64 45.62 38.18
N ILE A 464 42.32 46.83 38.66
CA ILE A 464 43.28 47.69 39.36
C ILE A 464 43.77 47.03 40.65
N VAL A 465 42.85 46.51 41.47
CA VAL A 465 43.20 45.80 42.72
C VAL A 465 44.07 44.58 42.42
N PHE A 466 43.68 43.74 41.46
CA PHE A 466 44.48 42.60 41.03
C PHE A 466 45.86 43.04 40.53
N SER A 467 45.94 44.06 39.68
CA SER A 467 47.23 44.54 39.15
C SER A 467 48.17 45.06 40.24
N ARG A 468 47.63 45.60 41.34
CA ARG A 468 48.42 46.08 42.49
C ARG A 468 48.79 44.97 43.46
N CYS A 469 47.96 43.95 43.63
CA CYS A 469 48.27 42.76 44.43
C CYS A 469 49.22 41.79 43.70
N TYR A 470 49.30 41.85 42.37
CA TYR A 470 50.08 40.94 41.54
C TYR A 470 51.49 41.48 41.18
N HIS A 471 52.17 42.14 42.12
CA HIS A 471 53.49 42.74 41.90
C HIS A 471 54.38 42.60 43.16
N PRO A 472 55.68 42.22 43.09
CA PRO A 472 56.36 41.14 42.40
C PRO A 472 57.04 40.19 43.43
N SER A 473 56.38 39.15 43.92
CA SER A 473 57.05 38.08 44.69
C SER A 473 57.39 36.85 43.84
N LEU A 474 57.03 36.85 42.56
CA LEU A 474 57.55 35.89 41.57
C LEU A 474 58.89 36.38 41.01
N LYS A 475 59.89 36.54 41.89
CA LYS A 475 61.28 36.35 41.46
C LYS A 475 61.47 34.83 41.42
N LEU A 476 61.48 34.29 40.20
CA LEU A 476 62.00 32.95 39.95
C LEU A 476 63.41 32.86 40.54
N GLU A 477 63.59 31.98 41.53
CA GLU A 477 64.90 31.40 41.83
C GLU A 477 65.32 30.58 40.60
N GLU A 478 66.55 30.84 40.14
CA GLU A 478 67.30 30.00 39.19
C GLU A 478 67.56 28.61 39.75
#